data_AF-A0A965DE85-F1
#
_entry.id   AF-A0A965DE85-F1
#
_cell.length_a   1.000
_cell.length_b   1.000
_cell.length_c   1.000
_cell.angle_alpha   90.00
_cell.angle_beta   90.00
_cell.angle_gamma   90.00
#
_symmetry.space_group_name_H-M   'P 1'
#
loop_
_entity.id
_entity.type
_entity.pdbx_description
1 polymer ?
#
loop_
_entity_poly.entity_id
_entity_poly.type
_entity_poly.pdbx_seq_one_letter_code
_entity_poly.pdbx_strand_id
1 'polypeptide(L)'
;TIVLGVTLAVDHGRFLFINLIASMTIILFSKSVRKRTEVFHACGLAWLSCLPVILAFKLSELQLFEVSFALDIISTLVFMAMTAIFVVAIMPILETAFHVLTDITLMEFMDPNSELLLRLSMEAPGTYQHSLVVGSLAEAAARAIGANGLFCRVSSLYHDVGKLLNPQYFTENQRGGFDIHQLLTPQESAQVIISHVNEGVVLAKKHGLPKSFIDVILEHHGTTLVYYFYCKELEKFEGQVEKVDERLFRYLGPKPHTKESAIIMIADTVEAASRSLDDPSEENIIKLIDKIVSNKAEDGQFDECQLTFEELGIVKKTLLKTLSIARHLRVKYPEKKPQKEEM
;
A
#
# COMPACT_ATOMS: atom_id res chain seq x y z
N THR A 1 -12.69 -18.67 30.64
CA THR A 1 -13.99 -18.81 31.35
C THR A 1 -13.82 -19.03 32.85
N ILE A 2 -12.94 -19.92 33.31
CA ILE A 2 -12.73 -20.17 34.76
C ILE A 2 -12.10 -18.96 35.48
N VAL A 3 -11.11 -18.28 34.89
CA VAL A 3 -10.50 -17.06 35.48
C VAL A 3 -11.45 -15.85 35.44
N LEU A 4 -12.30 -15.77 34.40
CA LEU A 4 -13.35 -14.75 34.25
C LEU A 4 -14.51 -14.97 35.23
N GLY A 5 -14.87 -16.23 35.48
CA GLY A 5 -15.92 -16.62 36.42
C GLY A 5 -15.53 -16.38 37.88
N VAL A 6 -14.24 -16.49 38.23
CA VAL A 6 -13.77 -16.22 39.59
C VAL A 6 -13.72 -14.72 39.90
N THR A 7 -13.48 -13.85 38.91
CA THR A 7 -13.49 -12.39 39.10
C THR A 7 -14.89 -11.77 39.00
N LEU A 8 -15.75 -12.25 38.10
CA LEU A 8 -17.15 -11.80 37.99
C LEU A 8 -18.01 -12.18 39.20
N ALA A 9 -17.66 -13.25 39.91
CA ALA A 9 -18.47 -13.75 41.03
C ALA A 9 -18.29 -12.97 42.35
N VAL A 10 -17.29 -12.08 42.47
CA VAL A 10 -16.88 -11.53 43.78
C VAL A 10 -17.00 -10.01 43.90
N ASP A 11 -16.72 -9.21 42.86
CA ASP A 11 -16.99 -7.75 42.88
C ASP A 11 -17.14 -7.16 41.47
N HIS A 12 -18.38 -6.79 41.12
CA HIS A 12 -18.74 -6.32 39.78
C HIS A 12 -18.18 -4.91 39.48
N GLY A 13 -18.02 -4.07 40.50
CA GLY A 13 -17.57 -2.68 40.34
C GLY A 13 -16.08 -2.59 40.04
N ARG A 14 -15.26 -3.30 40.83
CA ARG A 14 -13.80 -3.35 40.64
C ARG A 14 -13.42 -3.93 39.29
N PHE A 15 -14.10 -5.02 38.90
CA PHE A 15 -13.89 -5.65 37.61
C PHE A 15 -14.18 -4.68 36.45
N LEU A 16 -15.28 -3.94 36.51
CA LEU A 16 -15.65 -2.99 35.47
C LEU A 16 -14.64 -1.83 35.36
N PHE A 17 -14.21 -1.26 36.48
CA PHE A 17 -13.22 -0.17 36.48
C PHE A 17 -11.85 -0.60 35.93
N ILE A 18 -11.35 -1.77 36.33
CA ILE A 18 -10.07 -2.30 35.84
C ILE A 18 -10.13 -2.56 34.33
N ASN A 19 -11.20 -3.20 33.83
CA ASN A 19 -11.36 -3.46 32.40
C ASN A 19 -11.56 -2.17 31.59
N LEU A 20 -12.24 -1.16 32.13
CA LEU A 20 -12.40 0.13 31.46
C LEU A 20 -11.04 0.80 31.24
N ILE A 21 -10.19 0.87 32.28
CA ILE A 21 -8.84 1.43 32.18
C ILE A 21 -7.96 0.61 31.23
N ALA A 22 -7.99 -0.72 31.34
CA ALA A 22 -7.23 -1.60 30.45
C ALA A 22 -7.65 -1.41 28.97
N SER A 23 -8.96 -1.36 28.70
CA SER A 23 -9.49 -1.18 27.35
C SER A 23 -9.15 0.19 26.76
N MET A 24 -9.21 1.25 27.56
CA MET A 24 -8.85 2.60 27.13
C MET A 24 -7.35 2.68 26.79
N THR A 25 -6.49 2.08 27.61
CA THR A 25 -5.05 1.95 27.30
C THR A 25 -4.86 1.19 25.99
N ILE A 26 -5.50 0.04 25.79
CA ILE A 26 -5.37 -0.72 24.54
C ILE A 26 -5.81 0.12 23.34
N ILE A 27 -6.95 0.81 23.38
CA ILE A 27 -7.46 1.61 22.25
C ILE A 27 -6.48 2.73 21.87
N LEU A 28 -5.84 3.36 22.85
CA LEU A 28 -4.88 4.45 22.61
C LEU A 28 -3.57 3.93 22.02
N PHE A 29 -3.13 2.73 22.42
CA PHE A 29 -1.85 2.16 22.00
C PHE A 29 -1.95 1.13 20.86
N SER A 30 -3.15 0.68 20.47
CA SER A 30 -3.35 -0.32 19.41
C SER A 30 -3.23 0.25 17.99
N LYS A 31 -3.33 1.58 17.84
CA LYS A 31 -3.28 2.25 16.53
C LYS A 31 -1.93 2.12 15.80
N SER A 32 -0.89 1.61 16.47
CA SER A 32 0.46 1.50 15.93
C SER A 32 1.02 0.07 15.91
N VAL A 33 0.19 -0.95 16.12
CA VAL A 33 0.65 -2.34 16.22
C VAL A 33 0.95 -2.91 14.83
N ARG A 34 2.23 -3.10 14.52
CA ARG A 34 2.74 -3.67 13.26
C ARG A 34 3.44 -5.01 13.44
N LYS A 35 3.77 -5.37 14.69
CA LYS A 35 4.43 -6.64 15.03
C LYS A 35 3.61 -7.41 16.06
N ARG A 36 3.64 -8.74 15.98
CA ARG A 36 3.01 -9.60 16.99
C ARG A 36 3.53 -9.34 18.41
N THR A 37 4.81 -8.99 18.55
CA THR A 37 5.41 -8.61 19.85
C THR A 37 4.80 -7.34 20.44
N GLU A 38 4.35 -6.40 19.60
CA GLU A 38 3.74 -5.15 20.07
C GLU A 38 2.37 -5.38 20.72
N VAL A 39 1.66 -6.47 20.37
CA VAL A 39 0.45 -6.91 21.09
C VAL A 39 0.78 -7.23 22.56
N PHE A 40 1.90 -7.92 22.81
CA PHE A 40 2.36 -8.22 24.17
C PHE A 40 2.78 -6.95 24.91
N HIS A 41 3.46 -6.01 24.24
CA HIS A 41 3.80 -4.71 24.83
C HIS A 41 2.55 -3.90 25.19
N ALA A 42 1.54 -3.85 24.32
CA ALA A 42 0.28 -3.16 24.59
C ALA A 42 -0.47 -3.79 25.78
N CYS A 43 -0.51 -5.12 25.87
CA CYS A 43 -1.09 -5.81 27.02
C CYS A 43 -0.29 -5.58 28.32
N GLY A 44 1.04 -5.49 28.23
CA GLY A 44 1.90 -5.14 29.36
C GLY A 44 1.68 -3.71 29.86
N LEU A 45 1.53 -2.73 28.95
CA LEU A 45 1.19 -1.35 29.29
C LEU A 45 -0.21 -1.25 29.91
N ALA A 46 -1.18 -1.97 29.37
CA ALA A 46 -2.52 -2.04 29.95
C ALA A 46 -2.51 -2.66 31.36
N TRP A 47 -1.72 -3.71 31.59
CA TRP A 47 -1.49 -4.24 32.94
C TRP A 47 -0.88 -3.19 33.88
N LEU A 48 0.16 -2.47 33.44
CA LEU A 48 0.77 -1.39 34.23
C LEU A 48 -0.24 -0.29 34.59
N SER A 49 -1.14 0.07 33.66
CA SER A 49 -2.19 1.07 33.93
C SER A 49 -3.24 0.60 34.95
N CYS A 50 -3.35 -0.71 35.17
CA CYS A 50 -4.27 -1.26 36.19
C CYS A 50 -3.67 -1.20 37.60
N LEU A 51 -2.34 -1.13 37.76
CA LEU A 51 -1.69 -1.17 39.08
C LEU A 51 -2.14 -0.03 40.02
N PRO A 52 -2.24 1.25 39.58
CA PRO A 52 -2.74 2.32 40.44
C PRO A 52 -4.18 2.11 40.89
N VAL A 53 -5.01 1.50 40.05
CA VAL A 53 -6.41 1.19 40.35
C VAL A 53 -6.50 0.11 41.42
N ILE A 54 -5.73 -0.97 41.27
CA ILE A 54 -5.63 -2.05 42.26
C ILE A 54 -5.13 -1.50 43.60
N LEU A 55 -4.09 -0.64 43.57
CA LEU A 55 -3.55 0.01 44.76
C LEU A 55 -4.60 0.88 45.46
N ALA A 56 -5.37 1.68 44.71
CA ALA A 56 -6.40 2.54 45.27
C ALA A 56 -7.51 1.74 45.98
N PHE A 57 -7.97 0.64 45.38
CA PHE A 57 -8.94 -0.26 46.02
C PHE A 57 -8.37 -0.90 47.29
N LYS A 58 -7.17 -1.46 47.24
CA LYS A 58 -6.54 -2.08 48.42
C LYS A 58 -6.22 -1.10 49.55
N LEU A 59 -5.91 0.15 49.21
CA LEU A 59 -5.77 1.22 50.20
C LEU A 59 -7.11 1.53 50.87
N SER A 60 -8.21 1.60 50.10
CA SER A 60 -9.55 1.87 50.63
C SER A 60 -10.05 0.79 51.59
N GLU A 61 -9.58 -0.45 51.42
CA GLU A 61 -9.92 -1.60 52.26
C GLU A 61 -8.91 -1.86 53.38
N LEU A 62 -7.83 -1.08 53.47
CA LEU A 62 -6.72 -1.27 54.41
C LEU A 62 -5.99 -2.63 54.28
N GLN A 63 -6.00 -3.24 53.08
CA GLN A 63 -5.46 -4.58 52.80
C GLN A 63 -4.09 -4.58 52.11
N LEU A 64 -3.31 -3.50 52.20
CA LEU A 64 -2.07 -3.33 51.42
C LEU A 64 -0.99 -4.39 51.68
N PHE A 65 -0.93 -4.95 52.87
CA PHE A 65 0.07 -5.94 53.27
C PHE A 65 -0.44 -7.38 53.25
N GLU A 66 -1.65 -7.59 52.75
CA GLU A 66 -2.20 -8.93 52.63
C GLU A 66 -1.66 -9.66 51.40
N VAL A 67 -1.60 -10.99 51.50
CA VAL A 67 -1.33 -11.88 50.37
C VAL A 67 -2.31 -11.62 49.21
N SER A 68 -3.51 -11.14 49.50
CA SER A 68 -4.54 -10.78 48.53
C SER A 68 -4.06 -9.70 47.53
N PHE A 69 -3.21 -8.74 47.94
CA PHE A 69 -2.67 -7.73 47.03
C PHE A 69 -1.71 -8.32 45.99
N ALA A 70 -0.82 -9.22 46.42
CA ALA A 70 0.10 -9.91 45.51
C ALA A 70 -0.65 -10.82 44.53
N LEU A 71 -1.70 -11.51 45.00
CA LEU A 71 -2.54 -12.36 44.15
C LEU A 71 -3.31 -11.55 43.10
N ASP A 72 -3.80 -10.36 43.41
CA ASP A 72 -4.49 -9.49 42.45
C ASP A 72 -3.54 -8.98 41.34
N ILE A 73 -2.30 -8.62 41.71
CA ILE A 73 -1.28 -8.21 40.72
C ILE A 73 -0.89 -9.38 39.81
N ILE A 74 -0.66 -10.56 40.37
CA ILE A 74 -0.26 -11.75 39.59
C ILE A 74 -1.41 -12.22 38.70
N SER A 75 -2.64 -12.27 39.22
CA SER A 75 -3.79 -12.72 38.45
C SER A 75 -4.11 -11.79 37.29
N THR A 76 -4.01 -10.47 37.48
CA THR A 76 -4.17 -9.50 36.39
C THR A 76 -3.04 -9.59 35.36
N LEU A 77 -1.81 -9.86 35.76
CA LEU A 77 -0.70 -10.12 34.84
C LEU A 77 -0.95 -11.37 33.99
N VAL A 78 -1.31 -12.48 34.63
CA VAL A 78 -1.62 -13.75 33.96
C VAL A 78 -2.79 -13.56 33.00
N PHE A 79 -3.83 -12.84 33.41
CA PHE A 79 -4.98 -12.55 32.57
C PHE A 79 -4.60 -11.74 31.32
N MET A 80 -3.79 -10.69 31.46
CA MET A 80 -3.34 -9.87 30.34
C MET A 80 -2.39 -10.64 29.40
N ALA A 81 -1.51 -11.49 29.95
CA ALA A 81 -0.66 -12.38 29.16
C ALA A 81 -1.49 -13.39 28.36
N MET A 82 -2.47 -14.04 29.00
CA MET A 82 -3.39 -14.96 28.33
C MET A 82 -4.22 -14.26 27.25
N THR A 83 -4.64 -13.01 27.50
CA THR A 83 -5.34 -12.19 26.52
C THR A 83 -4.47 -11.90 25.30
N ALA A 84 -3.21 -11.54 25.50
CA ALA A 84 -2.26 -11.32 24.40
C ALA A 84 -2.09 -12.58 23.53
N ILE A 85 -1.90 -13.74 24.17
CA ILE A 85 -1.81 -15.04 23.48
C ILE A 85 -3.07 -15.32 22.68
N PHE A 86 -4.25 -15.10 23.29
CA PHE A 86 -5.53 -15.34 22.64
C PHE A 86 -5.75 -14.44 21.42
N VAL A 87 -5.42 -13.14 21.54
CA VAL A 87 -5.51 -12.18 20.44
C VAL A 87 -4.60 -12.59 19.28
N VAL A 88 -3.33 -12.90 19.55
CA VAL A 88 -2.38 -13.32 18.51
C VAL A 88 -2.81 -14.63 17.85
N ALA A 89 -3.39 -15.56 18.61
CA ALA A 89 -3.86 -16.85 18.08
C ALA A 89 -5.14 -16.70 17.22
N ILE A 90 -6.07 -15.83 17.61
CA ILE A 90 -7.36 -15.68 16.92
C ILE A 90 -7.31 -14.69 15.75
N MET A 91 -6.35 -13.75 15.76
CA MET A 91 -6.23 -12.68 14.75
C MET A 91 -6.19 -13.23 13.30
N PRO A 92 -5.38 -14.24 12.94
CA PRO A 92 -5.39 -14.78 11.57
C PRO A 92 -6.74 -15.39 11.15
N ILE A 93 -7.47 -15.96 12.11
CA ILE A 93 -8.80 -16.53 11.87
C ILE A 93 -9.80 -15.42 11.56
N LEU A 94 -9.76 -14.32 12.33
CA LEU A 94 -10.63 -13.16 12.12
C LEU A 94 -10.28 -12.45 10.79
N GLU A 95 -9.00 -12.26 10.49
CA GLU A 95 -8.54 -11.68 9.22
C GLU A 95 -9.06 -12.48 8.02
N THR A 96 -8.95 -13.80 8.08
CA THR A 96 -9.43 -14.69 7.02
C THR A 96 -10.96 -14.66 6.91
N ALA A 97 -11.67 -14.70 8.04
CA ALA A 97 -13.13 -14.72 8.08
C ALA A 97 -13.77 -13.41 7.60
N PHE A 98 -13.13 -12.26 7.87
CA PHE A 98 -13.63 -10.94 7.50
C PHE A 98 -12.93 -10.33 6.27
N HIS A 99 -11.96 -11.03 5.68
CA HIS A 99 -11.12 -10.54 4.59
C HIS A 99 -10.45 -9.19 4.89
N VAL A 100 -10.02 -8.99 6.15
CA VAL A 100 -9.35 -7.78 6.61
C VAL A 100 -7.84 -8.01 6.63
N LEU A 101 -7.09 -7.08 6.08
CA LEU A 101 -5.63 -7.08 6.18
C LEU A 101 -5.21 -6.16 7.33
N THR A 102 -4.57 -6.71 8.36
CA THR A 102 -3.92 -5.90 9.40
C THR A 102 -2.55 -5.45 8.95
N ASP A 103 -1.99 -4.45 9.64
CA ASP A 103 -0.61 -4.03 9.42
C ASP A 103 0.37 -5.20 9.58
N ILE A 104 0.11 -6.15 10.50
CA ILE A 104 0.94 -7.34 10.69
C ILE A 104 0.90 -8.21 9.42
N THR A 105 -0.28 -8.54 8.91
CA THR A 105 -0.44 -9.35 7.69
C THR A 105 0.20 -8.66 6.49
N LEU A 106 0.03 -7.35 6.34
CA LEU A 106 0.66 -6.58 5.26
C LEU A 106 2.19 -6.66 5.33
N MET A 107 2.78 -6.56 6.53
CA MET A 107 4.21 -6.70 6.72
C MET A 107 4.72 -8.10 6.35
N GLU A 108 3.94 -9.15 6.56
CA GLU A 108 4.29 -10.53 6.15
C GLU A 108 4.39 -10.65 4.61
N PHE A 109 3.53 -9.96 3.86
CA PHE A 109 3.59 -9.91 2.39
C PHE A 109 4.74 -9.07 1.82
N MET A 110 5.54 -8.39 2.65
CA MET A 110 6.74 -7.67 2.19
C MET A 110 8.01 -8.52 2.22
N ASP A 111 7.96 -9.79 2.62
CA ASP A 111 9.15 -10.65 2.63
C ASP A 111 9.68 -10.88 1.20
N PRO A 112 10.87 -10.36 0.86
CA PRO A 112 11.44 -10.55 -0.48
C PRO A 112 11.81 -12.01 -0.77
N ASN A 113 11.86 -12.86 0.25
CA ASN A 113 12.13 -14.30 0.10
C ASN A 113 10.85 -15.11 -0.15
N SER A 114 9.68 -14.47 -0.15
CA SER A 114 8.45 -15.12 -0.61
C SER A 114 8.64 -15.61 -2.05
N GLU A 115 8.09 -16.78 -2.38
CA GLU A 115 8.32 -17.44 -3.67
C GLU A 115 8.05 -16.50 -4.86
N LEU A 116 6.94 -15.76 -4.83
CA LEU A 116 6.55 -14.89 -5.94
C LEU A 116 7.46 -13.65 -6.09
N LEU A 117 7.82 -12.99 -4.98
CA LEU A 117 8.71 -11.81 -5.05
C LEU A 117 10.15 -12.21 -5.37
N LEU A 118 10.62 -13.36 -4.86
CA LEU A 118 11.93 -13.88 -5.19
C LEU A 118 12.03 -14.15 -6.70
N ARG A 119 11.01 -14.81 -7.27
CA ARG A 119 10.92 -15.01 -8.72
C ARG A 119 10.88 -13.68 -9.48
N LEU A 120 10.07 -12.71 -9.06
CA LEU A 120 10.01 -11.39 -9.69
C LEU A 120 11.39 -10.71 -9.71
N SER A 121 12.11 -10.76 -8.59
CA SER A 121 13.45 -10.15 -8.48
C SER A 121 14.52 -10.83 -9.36
N MET A 122 14.40 -12.13 -9.60
CA MET A 122 15.39 -12.92 -10.33
C MET A 122 15.09 -13.00 -11.84
N GLU A 123 13.83 -13.21 -12.20
CA GLU A 123 13.37 -13.42 -13.57
C GLU A 123 13.03 -12.09 -14.28
N ALA A 124 12.50 -11.09 -13.55
CA ALA A 124 12.11 -9.78 -14.08
C ALA A 124 12.61 -8.61 -13.19
N PRO A 125 13.94 -8.45 -13.03
CA PRO A 125 14.54 -7.52 -12.08
C PRO A 125 14.17 -6.05 -12.32
N GLY A 126 13.93 -5.64 -13.57
CA GLY A 126 13.52 -4.28 -13.91
C GLY A 126 12.12 -3.96 -13.41
N THR A 127 11.20 -4.90 -13.57
CA THR A 127 9.83 -4.83 -13.03
C THR A 127 9.83 -4.86 -11.50
N TYR A 128 10.69 -5.66 -10.88
CA TYR A 128 10.85 -5.66 -9.42
C TYR A 128 11.30 -4.29 -8.89
N GLN A 129 12.33 -3.70 -9.52
CA GLN A 129 12.83 -2.38 -9.14
C GLN A 129 11.78 -1.28 -9.36
N HIS A 130 11.04 -1.34 -10.47
CA HIS A 130 9.88 -0.49 -10.73
C HIS A 130 8.86 -0.55 -9.59
N SER A 131 8.44 -1.76 -9.23
CA SER A 131 7.45 -2.00 -8.19
C SER A 131 7.86 -1.44 -6.82
N LEU A 132 9.15 -1.48 -6.47
CA LEU A 132 9.69 -0.86 -5.25
C LEU A 132 9.57 0.66 -5.24
N VAL A 133 9.85 1.31 -6.37
CA VAL A 133 9.74 2.77 -6.51
C VAL A 133 8.27 3.20 -6.50
N VAL A 134 7.41 2.52 -7.25
CA VAL A 134 5.96 2.73 -7.25
C VAL A 134 5.38 2.58 -5.84
N GLY A 135 5.77 1.53 -5.11
CA GLY A 135 5.35 1.34 -3.72
C GLY A 135 5.74 2.50 -2.81
N SER A 136 6.95 3.05 -2.97
CA SER A 136 7.42 4.19 -2.18
C SER A 136 6.67 5.49 -2.52
N LEU A 137 6.39 5.73 -3.81
CA LEU A 137 5.60 6.85 -4.29
C LEU A 137 4.16 6.79 -3.78
N ALA A 138 3.52 5.63 -3.94
CA ALA A 138 2.14 5.40 -3.54
C ALA A 138 1.98 5.45 -2.00
N GLU A 139 2.91 4.89 -1.23
CA GLU A 139 2.92 4.97 0.24
C GLU A 139 2.89 6.43 0.72
N ALA A 140 3.77 7.26 0.16
CA ALA A 140 3.86 8.67 0.52
C ALA A 140 2.58 9.43 0.18
N ALA A 141 2.06 9.23 -1.03
CA ALA A 141 0.85 9.89 -1.52
C ALA A 141 -0.40 9.50 -0.71
N ALA A 142 -0.58 8.21 -0.43
CA ALA A 142 -1.70 7.71 0.36
C ALA A 142 -1.67 8.25 1.80
N ARG A 143 -0.50 8.25 2.45
CA ARG A 143 -0.35 8.82 3.80
C ARG A 143 -0.69 10.31 3.85
N ALA A 144 -0.36 11.07 2.80
CA ALA A 144 -0.60 12.51 2.76
C ALA A 144 -2.09 12.87 2.75
N ILE A 145 -2.97 11.95 2.34
CA ILE A 145 -4.43 12.14 2.34
C ILE A 145 -5.15 11.30 3.39
N GLY A 146 -4.43 10.59 4.27
CA GLY A 146 -5.01 9.71 5.29
C GLY A 146 -5.52 8.36 4.77
N ALA A 147 -5.16 7.97 3.55
CA ALA A 147 -5.42 6.64 2.99
C ALA A 147 -4.39 5.61 3.50
N ASN A 148 -4.61 4.32 3.25
CA ASN A 148 -3.74 3.25 3.76
C ASN A 148 -2.43 3.15 2.97
N GLY A 149 -1.41 3.91 3.39
CA GLY A 149 -0.11 3.89 2.72
C GLY A 149 0.69 2.59 2.86
N LEU A 150 0.52 1.82 3.96
CA LEU A 150 1.18 0.52 4.05
C LEU A 150 0.59 -0.43 3.01
N PHE A 151 -0.73 -0.47 2.87
CA PHE A 151 -1.39 -1.23 1.81
C PHE A 151 -0.87 -0.84 0.41
N CYS A 152 -0.81 0.46 0.08
CA CYS A 152 -0.25 0.91 -1.19
C CYS A 152 1.19 0.43 -1.41
N ARG A 153 2.05 0.52 -0.37
CA ARG A 153 3.43 0.05 -0.46
C ARG A 153 3.50 -1.44 -0.83
N VAL A 154 2.76 -2.26 -0.10
CA VAL A 154 2.84 -3.73 -0.22
C VAL A 154 2.17 -4.21 -1.50
N SER A 155 0.97 -3.73 -1.80
CA SER A 155 0.23 -4.12 -3.02
C SER A 155 0.97 -3.73 -4.30
N SER A 156 1.67 -2.59 -4.32
CA SER A 156 2.53 -2.21 -5.44
C SER A 156 3.69 -3.18 -5.69
N LEU A 157 4.12 -4.00 -4.71
CA LEU A 157 5.12 -5.06 -4.98
C LEU A 157 4.58 -6.15 -5.89
N TYR A 158 3.25 -6.29 -5.95
CA TYR A 158 2.56 -7.37 -6.66
C TYR A 158 1.81 -6.90 -7.90
N HIS A 159 1.57 -5.60 -8.09
CA HIS A 159 0.70 -5.07 -9.17
C HIS A 159 1.08 -5.60 -10.57
N ASP A 160 2.38 -5.80 -10.78
CA ASP A 160 2.99 -6.12 -12.06
C ASP A 160 3.48 -7.58 -12.19
N VAL A 161 3.12 -8.47 -11.25
CA VAL A 161 3.64 -9.85 -11.22
C VAL A 161 3.31 -10.66 -12.46
N GLY A 162 2.31 -10.27 -13.24
CA GLY A 162 2.00 -10.92 -14.51
C GLY A 162 3.13 -10.85 -15.54
N LYS A 163 3.95 -9.79 -15.48
CA LYS A 163 5.11 -9.62 -16.38
C LYS A 163 6.13 -10.76 -16.24
N LEU A 164 6.09 -11.53 -15.15
CA LEU A 164 6.91 -12.74 -14.97
C LEU A 164 6.77 -13.77 -16.07
N LEU A 165 5.59 -13.91 -16.69
CA LEU A 165 5.39 -14.93 -17.72
C LEU A 165 6.15 -14.62 -19.01
N ASN A 166 6.31 -13.32 -19.30
CA ASN A 166 6.87 -12.85 -20.57
C ASN A 166 7.78 -11.61 -20.38
N PRO A 167 8.84 -11.67 -19.54
CA PRO A 167 9.59 -10.47 -19.12
C PRO A 167 10.21 -9.69 -20.29
N GLN A 168 10.63 -10.39 -21.35
CA GLN A 168 11.29 -9.81 -22.52
C GLN A 168 10.42 -8.82 -23.33
N TYR A 169 9.10 -8.82 -23.13
CA TYR A 169 8.19 -7.87 -23.77
C TYR A 169 8.04 -6.56 -22.98
N PHE A 170 8.68 -6.44 -21.83
CA PHE A 170 8.61 -5.23 -21.02
C PHE A 170 9.96 -4.52 -21.04
N THR A 171 9.97 -3.26 -21.45
CA THR A 171 11.19 -2.50 -21.77
C THR A 171 12.12 -2.38 -20.57
N GLU A 172 11.60 -2.35 -19.35
CA GLU A 172 12.39 -2.32 -18.13
C GLU A 172 13.22 -3.60 -17.91
N ASN A 173 12.88 -4.72 -18.55
CA ASN A 173 13.59 -6.00 -18.44
C ASN A 173 14.44 -6.34 -19.67
N GLN A 174 14.29 -5.61 -20.77
CA GLN A 174 15.06 -5.87 -21.99
C GLN A 174 16.54 -5.51 -21.79
N ARG A 175 17.43 -6.44 -22.16
CA ARG A 175 18.89 -6.25 -22.13
C ARG A 175 19.43 -6.23 -23.56
N GLY A 176 20.26 -5.25 -23.90
CA GLY A 176 20.99 -5.24 -25.19
C GLY A 176 20.33 -4.46 -26.33
N GLY A 177 19.31 -3.63 -26.07
CA GLY A 177 18.81 -2.61 -27.01
C GLY A 177 17.98 -3.11 -28.20
N PHE A 178 17.74 -4.43 -28.31
CA PHE A 178 16.81 -4.97 -29.30
C PHE A 178 15.39 -5.01 -28.72
N ASP A 179 14.50 -4.21 -29.32
CA ASP A 179 13.09 -4.16 -28.95
C ASP A 179 12.30 -5.27 -29.67
N ILE A 180 11.83 -6.26 -28.90
CA ILE A 180 11.06 -7.41 -29.42
C ILE A 180 9.76 -6.98 -30.11
N HIS A 181 9.21 -5.82 -29.78
CA HIS A 181 8.00 -5.29 -30.40
C HIS A 181 8.18 -4.92 -31.87
N GLN A 182 9.43 -4.82 -32.36
CA GLN A 182 9.70 -4.63 -33.79
C GLN A 182 9.36 -5.88 -34.62
N LEU A 183 9.25 -7.05 -33.99
CA LEU A 183 8.87 -8.31 -34.64
C LEU A 183 7.36 -8.56 -34.63
N LEU A 184 6.59 -7.70 -33.97
CA LEU A 184 5.15 -7.84 -33.78
C LEU A 184 4.39 -6.73 -34.50
N THR A 185 3.13 -7.00 -34.82
CA THR A 185 2.19 -5.92 -35.14
C THR A 185 1.90 -5.07 -33.87
N PRO A 186 1.49 -3.80 -34.02
CA PRO A 186 1.07 -2.97 -32.90
C PRO A 186 -0.07 -3.59 -32.09
N GLN A 187 -1.04 -4.22 -32.75
CA GLN A 187 -2.12 -4.94 -32.07
C GLN A 187 -1.60 -6.13 -31.25
N GLU A 188 -0.70 -6.96 -31.79
CA GLU A 188 -0.09 -8.06 -31.02
C GLU A 188 0.72 -7.53 -29.83
N SER A 189 1.49 -6.46 -30.02
CA SER A 189 2.24 -5.81 -28.95
C SER A 189 1.33 -5.28 -27.84
N ALA A 190 0.23 -4.61 -28.22
CA ALA A 190 -0.76 -4.15 -27.26
C ALA A 190 -1.40 -5.33 -26.51
N GLN A 191 -1.71 -6.43 -27.19
CA GLN A 191 -2.34 -7.58 -26.57
C GLN A 191 -1.43 -8.29 -25.55
N VAL A 192 -0.14 -8.40 -25.84
CA VAL A 192 0.87 -8.93 -24.89
C VAL A 192 1.02 -8.01 -23.69
N ILE A 193 1.02 -6.69 -23.89
CA ILE A 193 1.07 -5.74 -22.79
C ILE A 193 -0.21 -5.83 -21.94
N ILE A 194 -1.40 -5.88 -22.55
CA ILE A 194 -2.67 -5.96 -21.81
C ILE A 194 -2.80 -7.28 -21.03
N SER A 195 -2.25 -8.38 -21.54
CA SER A 195 -2.43 -9.70 -20.93
C SER A 195 -1.77 -9.83 -19.55
N HIS A 196 -0.72 -9.04 -19.25
CA HIS A 196 -0.02 -9.12 -17.95
C HIS A 196 -0.97 -8.93 -16.76
N VAL A 197 -2.04 -8.16 -16.91
CA VAL A 197 -3.03 -7.94 -15.84
C VAL A 197 -3.73 -9.27 -15.47
N ASN A 198 -4.27 -9.98 -16.47
CA ASN A 198 -4.95 -11.25 -16.25
C ASN A 198 -3.98 -12.36 -15.84
N GLU A 199 -2.78 -12.38 -16.43
CA GLU A 199 -1.70 -13.29 -16.04
C GLU A 199 -1.29 -13.07 -14.57
N GLY A 200 -1.21 -11.81 -14.14
CA GLY A 200 -0.95 -11.41 -12.77
C GLY A 200 -2.02 -11.90 -11.81
N VAL A 201 -3.30 -11.80 -12.19
CA VAL A 201 -4.42 -12.34 -11.40
C VAL A 201 -4.32 -13.86 -11.22
N VAL A 202 -3.98 -14.59 -12.28
CA VAL A 202 -3.81 -16.04 -12.21
C VAL A 202 -2.65 -16.41 -11.27
N LEU A 203 -1.52 -15.70 -11.38
CA LEU A 203 -0.37 -15.90 -10.50
C LEU A 203 -0.70 -15.55 -9.05
N ALA A 204 -1.39 -14.42 -8.82
CA ALA A 204 -1.79 -13.96 -7.49
C ALA A 204 -2.70 -14.98 -6.79
N LYS A 205 -3.72 -15.50 -7.50
CA LYS A 205 -4.60 -16.56 -6.97
C LYS A 205 -3.83 -17.85 -6.67
N LYS A 206 -2.90 -18.25 -7.55
CA LYS A 206 -2.08 -19.45 -7.37
C LYS A 206 -1.22 -19.38 -6.11
N HIS A 207 -0.71 -18.19 -5.76
CA HIS A 207 0.13 -17.97 -4.57
C HIS A 207 -0.69 -17.53 -3.34
N GLY A 208 -2.02 -17.59 -3.38
CA GLY A 208 -2.87 -17.27 -2.24
C GLY A 208 -2.86 -15.80 -1.83
N LEU A 209 -2.59 -14.87 -2.76
CA LEU A 209 -2.67 -13.45 -2.46
C LEU A 209 -4.11 -13.05 -2.09
N PRO A 210 -4.29 -12.09 -1.15
CA PRO A 210 -5.60 -11.64 -0.73
C PRO A 210 -6.34 -10.94 -1.88
N LYS A 211 -7.67 -10.98 -1.83
CA LYS A 211 -8.53 -10.39 -2.87
C LYS A 211 -8.17 -8.92 -3.14
N SER A 212 -7.92 -8.12 -2.11
CA SER A 212 -7.57 -6.71 -2.27
C SER A 212 -6.28 -6.48 -3.07
N PHE A 213 -5.31 -7.41 -3.05
CA PHE A 213 -4.12 -7.32 -3.91
C PHE A 213 -4.45 -7.71 -5.35
N ILE A 214 -5.31 -8.71 -5.53
CA ILE A 214 -5.81 -9.11 -6.86
C ILE A 214 -6.59 -7.96 -7.50
N ASP A 215 -7.41 -7.25 -6.71
CA ASP A 215 -8.17 -6.08 -7.16
C ASP A 215 -7.20 -4.97 -7.63
N VAL A 216 -6.11 -4.69 -6.90
CA VAL A 216 -5.06 -3.76 -7.35
C VAL A 216 -4.41 -4.21 -8.67
N ILE A 217 -4.09 -5.49 -8.82
CA ILE A 217 -3.53 -6.02 -10.09
C ILE A 217 -4.49 -5.79 -11.25
N LEU A 218 -5.80 -5.97 -11.05
CA LEU A 218 -6.80 -5.71 -12.09
C LEU A 218 -6.98 -4.22 -12.39
N GLU A 219 -6.96 -3.38 -11.36
CA GLU A 219 -7.39 -1.99 -11.44
C GLU A 219 -6.27 -1.00 -11.77
N HIS A 220 -4.99 -1.35 -11.56
CA HIS A 220 -3.89 -0.36 -11.62
C HIS A 220 -3.72 0.32 -12.99
N HIS A 221 -4.22 -0.29 -14.07
CA HIS A 221 -4.33 0.35 -15.38
C HIS A 221 -5.75 0.79 -15.76
N GLY A 222 -6.76 0.39 -15.00
CA GLY A 222 -8.16 0.72 -15.27
C GLY A 222 -8.56 0.31 -16.68
N THR A 223 -9.22 1.22 -17.38
CA THR A 223 -9.59 1.05 -18.79
C THR A 223 -8.74 1.90 -19.73
N THR A 224 -7.51 2.24 -19.31
CA THR A 224 -6.64 3.15 -20.07
C THR A 224 -6.24 2.57 -21.42
N LEU A 225 -5.90 3.46 -22.35
CA LEU A 225 -5.44 3.12 -23.68
C LEU A 225 -3.93 2.86 -23.68
N VAL A 226 -3.50 1.75 -24.30
CA VAL A 226 -2.09 1.48 -24.63
C VAL A 226 -1.68 2.37 -25.80
N TYR A 227 -1.52 3.65 -25.49
CA TYR A 227 -1.51 4.77 -26.44
C TYR A 227 -0.44 4.63 -27.53
N TYR A 228 0.77 4.21 -27.17
CA TYR A 228 1.89 4.10 -28.12
C TYR A 228 1.57 3.15 -29.29
N PHE A 229 1.05 1.96 -28.99
CA PHE A 229 0.73 0.97 -30.01
C PHE A 229 -0.55 1.31 -30.78
N TYR A 230 -1.50 1.99 -30.13
CA TYR A 230 -2.66 2.55 -30.81
C TYR A 230 -2.25 3.59 -31.87
N CYS A 231 -1.35 4.53 -31.53
CA CYS A 231 -0.83 5.51 -32.49
C CYS A 231 -0.10 4.83 -33.66
N LYS A 232 0.75 3.82 -33.38
CA LYS A 232 1.41 3.05 -34.44
C LYS A 232 0.42 2.34 -35.37
N GLU A 233 -0.70 1.86 -34.84
CA GLU A 233 -1.73 1.25 -35.68
C GLU A 233 -2.44 2.30 -36.54
N LEU A 234 -2.78 3.47 -35.97
CA LEU A 234 -3.36 4.58 -36.72
C LEU A 234 -2.46 5.07 -37.86
N GLU A 235 -1.14 5.11 -37.66
CA GLU A 235 -0.17 5.49 -38.69
C GLU A 235 -0.25 4.59 -39.93
N LYS A 236 -0.54 3.30 -39.79
CA LYS A 236 -0.74 2.39 -40.93
C LYS A 236 -1.98 2.72 -41.77
N PHE A 237 -2.96 3.40 -41.16
CA PHE A 237 -4.20 3.82 -41.81
C PHE A 237 -4.22 5.33 -42.08
N GLU A 238 -3.06 5.99 -42.13
CA GLU A 238 -2.93 7.43 -42.39
C GLU A 238 -3.75 8.29 -41.41
N GLY A 239 -3.89 7.84 -40.16
CA GLY A 239 -4.64 8.54 -39.11
C GLY A 239 -6.16 8.39 -39.19
N GLN A 240 -6.68 7.48 -40.02
CA GLN A 240 -8.12 7.22 -40.12
C GLN A 240 -8.62 6.44 -38.90
N VAL A 241 -9.05 7.18 -37.86
CA VAL A 241 -9.52 6.63 -36.57
C VAL A 241 -10.64 5.60 -36.75
N GLU A 242 -11.53 5.81 -37.72
CA GLU A 242 -12.67 4.92 -37.96
C GLU A 242 -12.29 3.52 -38.45
N LYS A 243 -11.03 3.33 -38.86
CA LYS A 243 -10.49 2.03 -39.29
C LYS A 243 -9.79 1.26 -38.18
N VAL A 244 -9.57 1.88 -37.02
CA VAL A 244 -8.89 1.25 -35.87
C VAL A 244 -9.87 1.12 -34.72
N ASP A 245 -10.09 -0.12 -34.27
CA ASP A 245 -10.92 -0.38 -33.10
C ASP A 245 -10.12 -0.12 -31.83
N GLU A 246 -10.36 1.02 -31.19
CA GLU A 246 -9.73 1.45 -29.95
C GLU A 246 -9.85 0.42 -28.82
N ARG A 247 -10.92 -0.38 -28.81
CA ARG A 247 -11.15 -1.41 -27.78
C ARG A 247 -10.08 -2.49 -27.76
N LEU A 248 -9.41 -2.74 -28.89
CA LEU A 248 -8.31 -3.70 -28.98
C LEU A 248 -7.02 -3.21 -28.31
N PHE A 249 -6.97 -1.93 -27.95
CA PHE A 249 -5.80 -1.28 -27.34
C PHE A 249 -6.08 -0.80 -25.92
N ARG A 250 -7.29 -1.00 -25.38
CA ARG A 250 -7.63 -0.64 -24.00
C ARG A 250 -7.50 -1.82 -23.06
N TYR A 251 -7.05 -1.54 -21.84
CA TYR A 251 -7.19 -2.48 -20.74
C TYR A 251 -8.67 -2.77 -20.48
N LEU A 252 -8.97 -4.01 -20.09
CA LEU A 252 -10.34 -4.46 -19.83
C LEU A 252 -10.93 -3.87 -18.54
N GLY A 253 -10.08 -3.32 -17.67
CA GLY A 253 -10.48 -2.84 -16.35
C GLY A 253 -10.71 -3.96 -15.33
N PRO A 254 -11.46 -3.66 -14.26
CA PRO A 254 -12.29 -2.46 -14.07
C PRO A 254 -11.47 -1.20 -13.71
N LYS A 255 -12.12 -0.04 -13.66
CA LYS A 255 -11.52 1.19 -13.12
C LYS A 255 -11.23 1.02 -11.61
N PRO A 256 -10.29 1.81 -11.06
CA PRO A 256 -10.07 1.86 -9.62
C PRO A 256 -11.34 2.13 -8.83
N HIS A 257 -11.62 1.29 -7.83
CA HIS A 257 -12.75 1.50 -6.92
C HIS A 257 -12.33 2.13 -5.58
N THR A 258 -11.04 2.02 -5.23
CA THR A 258 -10.48 2.55 -3.99
C THR A 258 -9.55 3.73 -4.25
N LYS A 259 -9.37 4.60 -3.23
CA LYS A 259 -8.37 5.68 -3.29
C LYS A 259 -6.98 5.09 -3.49
N GLU A 260 -6.69 3.98 -2.80
CA GLU A 260 -5.43 3.27 -2.85
C GLU A 260 -5.11 2.75 -4.27
N SER A 261 -6.06 2.08 -4.94
CA SER A 261 -5.92 1.63 -6.33
C SER A 261 -5.66 2.80 -7.28
N ALA A 262 -6.40 3.91 -7.11
CA ALA A 262 -6.21 5.11 -7.95
C ALA A 262 -4.84 5.76 -7.73
N ILE A 263 -4.35 5.80 -6.49
CA ILE A 263 -3.01 6.31 -6.16
C ILE A 263 -1.92 5.42 -6.77
N ILE A 264 -2.07 4.09 -6.70
CA ILE A 264 -1.13 3.14 -7.31
C ILE A 264 -1.11 3.34 -8.83
N MET A 265 -2.28 3.46 -9.47
CA MET A 265 -2.40 3.77 -10.90
C MET A 265 -1.63 5.05 -11.28
N ILE A 266 -1.80 6.13 -10.51
CA ILE A 266 -1.11 7.40 -10.79
C ILE A 266 0.39 7.23 -10.58
N ALA A 267 0.80 6.62 -9.47
CA ALA A 267 2.21 6.43 -9.11
C ALA A 267 2.95 5.57 -10.15
N ASP A 268 2.33 4.48 -10.61
CA ASP A 268 2.83 3.60 -11.67
C ASP A 268 3.08 4.38 -12.97
N THR A 269 2.06 5.09 -13.46
CA THR A 269 2.16 5.85 -14.70
C THR A 269 3.20 6.99 -14.60
N VAL A 270 3.27 7.68 -13.45
CA VAL A 270 4.24 8.76 -13.20
C VAL A 270 5.67 8.22 -13.15
N GLU A 271 5.89 7.11 -12.44
CA GLU A 271 7.20 6.46 -12.36
C GLU A 271 7.67 6.10 -13.78
N ALA A 272 6.85 5.32 -14.51
CA ALA A 272 7.21 4.81 -15.82
C ALA A 272 7.47 5.95 -16.82
N ALA A 273 6.57 6.94 -16.88
CA ALA A 273 6.71 8.06 -17.81
C ALA A 273 7.91 8.96 -17.45
N SER A 274 8.26 9.07 -16.16
CA SER A 274 9.43 9.85 -15.77
C SER A 274 10.73 9.26 -16.31
N ARG A 275 10.83 7.93 -16.50
CA ARG A 275 12.04 7.23 -17.02
C ARG A 275 12.42 7.67 -18.42
N SER A 276 11.45 8.17 -19.18
CA SER A 276 11.64 8.65 -20.54
C SER A 276 11.83 10.17 -20.65
N LEU A 277 11.92 10.91 -19.53
CA LEU A 277 12.23 12.34 -19.56
C LEU A 277 13.71 12.59 -19.89
N ASP A 278 13.97 13.32 -20.97
CA ASP A 278 15.32 13.76 -21.36
C ASP A 278 15.94 14.70 -20.30
N ASP A 279 15.16 15.66 -19.81
CA ASP A 279 15.53 16.58 -18.73
C ASP A 279 14.54 16.46 -17.55
N PRO A 280 14.92 15.76 -16.46
CA PRO A 280 14.10 15.60 -15.28
C PRO A 280 14.15 16.83 -14.35
N SER A 281 14.02 18.04 -14.89
CA SER A 281 13.86 19.25 -14.08
C SER A 281 12.52 19.26 -13.33
N GLU A 282 12.47 19.98 -12.20
CA GLU A 282 11.26 20.05 -11.36
C GLU A 282 10.03 20.53 -12.16
N GLU A 283 10.22 21.52 -13.03
CA GLU A 283 9.16 22.04 -13.90
C GLU A 283 8.62 20.98 -14.88
N ASN A 284 9.52 20.18 -15.48
CA ASN A 284 9.12 19.11 -16.39
C ASN A 284 8.40 17.98 -15.67
N ILE A 285 8.81 17.65 -14.44
CA ILE A 285 8.12 16.67 -13.61
C ILE A 285 6.72 17.15 -13.21
N ILE A 286 6.58 18.43 -12.84
CA ILE A 286 5.26 19.03 -12.54
C ILE A 286 4.35 18.89 -13.75
N LYS A 287 4.80 19.32 -14.94
CA LYS A 287 4.04 19.21 -16.19
C LYS A 287 3.68 17.77 -16.51
N LEU A 288 4.60 16.82 -16.29
CA LEU A 288 4.35 15.40 -16.50
C LEU A 288 3.24 14.87 -15.59
N ILE A 289 3.35 15.13 -14.28
CA ILE A 289 2.36 14.68 -13.29
C ILE A 289 1.00 15.30 -13.59
N ASP A 290 0.94 16.61 -13.85
CA ASP A 290 -0.31 17.29 -14.17
C ASP A 290 -0.96 16.71 -15.43
N LYS A 291 -0.18 16.49 -16.49
CA LYS A 291 -0.68 15.87 -17.73
C LYS A 291 -1.23 14.48 -17.49
N ILE A 292 -0.52 13.62 -16.74
CA ILE A 292 -0.97 12.25 -16.46
C ILE A 292 -2.28 12.26 -15.68
N VAL A 293 -2.36 13.07 -14.63
CA VAL A 293 -3.56 13.13 -13.78
C VAL A 293 -4.75 13.71 -14.53
N SER A 294 -4.55 14.78 -15.31
CA SER A 294 -5.61 15.36 -16.14
C SER A 294 -6.10 14.37 -17.19
N ASN A 295 -5.20 13.70 -17.92
CA ASN A 295 -5.59 12.70 -18.91
C ASN A 295 -6.39 11.54 -18.30
N LYS A 296 -5.99 11.04 -17.12
CA LYS A 296 -6.73 9.98 -16.43
C LYS A 296 -8.11 10.47 -15.94
N ALA A 297 -8.20 11.71 -15.48
CA ALA A 297 -9.48 12.31 -15.08
C ALA A 297 -10.41 12.51 -16.29
N GLU A 298 -9.89 12.98 -17.41
CA GLU A 298 -10.64 13.15 -18.67
C GLU A 298 -11.10 11.80 -19.26
N ASP A 299 -10.29 10.75 -19.12
CA ASP A 299 -10.64 9.36 -19.49
C ASP A 299 -11.51 8.65 -18.43
N GLY A 300 -12.04 9.41 -17.46
CA GLY A 300 -12.96 8.94 -16.43
C GLY A 300 -12.40 7.87 -15.49
N GLN A 301 -11.07 7.72 -15.38
CA GLN A 301 -10.46 6.63 -14.61
C GLN A 301 -10.71 6.74 -13.10
N PHE A 302 -11.14 7.91 -12.62
CA PHE A 302 -11.43 8.15 -11.21
C PHE A 302 -12.92 8.14 -10.87
N ASP A 303 -13.81 7.88 -11.83
CA ASP A 303 -15.28 7.97 -11.65
C ASP A 303 -15.83 6.99 -10.61
N GLU A 304 -15.16 5.88 -10.40
CA GLU A 304 -15.60 4.77 -9.54
C GLU A 304 -14.86 4.74 -8.18
N CYS A 305 -13.90 5.66 -7.98
CA CYS A 305 -13.17 5.80 -6.72
C CYS A 305 -13.58 7.08 -5.97
N GLN A 306 -13.53 7.05 -4.64
CA GLN A 306 -13.91 8.20 -3.80
C GLN A 306 -12.80 9.26 -3.66
N LEU A 307 -11.95 9.43 -4.66
CA LEU A 307 -10.81 10.37 -4.61
C LEU A 307 -11.26 11.79 -4.97
N THR A 308 -11.11 12.73 -4.06
CA THR A 308 -11.55 14.13 -4.26
C THR A 308 -10.50 14.95 -5.04
N PHE A 309 -10.93 16.08 -5.63
CA PHE A 309 -10.01 17.03 -6.29
C PHE A 309 -8.97 17.63 -5.34
N GLU A 310 -9.34 17.86 -4.07
CA GLU A 310 -8.41 18.32 -3.05
C GLU A 310 -7.33 17.27 -2.78
N GLU A 311 -7.73 16.01 -2.59
CA GLU A 311 -6.82 14.89 -2.39
C GLU A 311 -5.91 14.67 -3.61
N LEU A 312 -6.45 14.77 -4.83
CA LEU A 312 -5.64 14.73 -6.07
C LEU A 312 -4.56 15.82 -6.07
N GLY A 313 -4.90 17.04 -5.65
CA GLY A 313 -3.92 18.13 -5.50
C GLY A 313 -2.79 17.79 -4.51
N ILE A 314 -3.12 17.14 -3.40
CA ILE A 314 -2.14 16.69 -2.39
C ILE A 314 -1.28 15.53 -2.93
N VAL A 315 -1.91 14.57 -3.62
CA VAL A 315 -1.23 13.42 -4.26
C VAL A 315 -0.18 13.92 -5.25
N LYS A 316 -0.54 14.84 -6.16
CA LYS A 316 0.41 15.41 -7.15
C LYS A 316 1.63 16.05 -6.50
N LYS A 317 1.42 16.89 -5.48
CA LYS A 317 2.50 17.54 -4.72
C LYS A 317 3.41 16.53 -4.02
N THR A 318 2.81 15.48 -3.45
CA THR A 318 3.57 14.43 -2.76
C THR A 318 4.38 13.59 -3.72
N LEU A 319 3.81 13.21 -4.88
CA LEU A 319 4.51 12.47 -5.92
C LEU A 319 5.72 13.26 -6.46
N LEU A 320 5.55 14.56 -6.73
CA LEU A 320 6.66 15.44 -7.14
C LEU A 320 7.81 15.37 -6.14
N LYS A 321 7.52 15.56 -4.84
CA LYS A 321 8.53 15.57 -3.79
C LYS A 321 9.26 14.21 -3.70
N THR A 322 8.51 13.12 -3.68
CA THR A 322 9.07 11.78 -3.50
C THR A 322 9.84 11.31 -4.72
N LEU A 323 9.35 11.60 -5.94
CA LEU A 323 10.03 11.28 -7.19
C LEU A 323 11.36 12.04 -7.32
N SER A 324 11.38 13.32 -6.95
CA SER A 324 12.61 14.12 -6.95
C SER A 324 13.69 13.56 -6.03
N ILE A 325 13.29 13.04 -4.87
CA ILE A 325 14.21 12.36 -3.94
C ILE A 325 14.70 11.03 -4.54
N ALA A 326 13.78 10.21 -5.07
CA ALA A 326 14.11 8.91 -5.65
C ALA A 326 15.09 9.01 -6.82
N ARG A 327 15.02 10.09 -7.60
CA ARG A 327 15.92 10.38 -8.73
C ARG A 327 17.21 11.10 -8.35
N HIS A 328 17.46 11.29 -7.05
CA HIS A 328 18.61 12.08 -6.56
C HIS A 328 18.72 13.46 -7.23
N LEU A 329 17.60 14.07 -7.60
CA LEU A 329 17.60 15.44 -8.11
C LEU A 329 17.99 16.33 -6.92
N ARG A 330 19.29 16.65 -6.82
CA ARG A 330 19.77 17.64 -5.86
C ARG A 330 19.08 18.94 -6.21
N VAL A 331 18.19 19.40 -5.33
CA VAL A 331 17.64 20.75 -5.36
C VAL A 331 18.83 21.72 -5.37
N LYS A 332 19.15 22.27 -6.55
CA LYS A 332 20.00 23.45 -6.63
C LYS A 332 19.13 24.59 -6.12
N TYR A 333 19.40 25.04 -4.91
CA TYR A 333 18.83 26.29 -4.42
C TYR A 333 19.14 27.39 -5.43
N PRO A 334 18.17 28.25 -5.77
CA PRO A 334 18.43 29.36 -6.67
C PRO A 334 19.56 30.20 -6.08
N GLU A 335 20.67 30.30 -6.81
CA GLU A 335 21.72 31.26 -6.49
C GLU A 335 21.08 32.65 -6.51
N LYS A 336 21.22 33.40 -5.41
CA LYS A 336 20.87 34.81 -5.38
C LYS A 336 21.59 35.47 -6.55
N LYS A 337 20.84 35.95 -7.53
CA LYS A 337 21.39 36.83 -8.57
C LYS A 337 22.14 37.95 -7.85
N PRO A 338 23.42 38.19 -8.14
CA PRO A 338 24.10 39.37 -7.60
C PRO A 338 23.28 40.58 -8.02
N GLN A 339 22.87 41.39 -7.05
CA GLN A 339 22.36 42.73 -7.32
C GLN A 339 23.42 43.44 -8.15
N LYS A 340 23.07 43.82 -9.37
CA LYS A 340 23.83 44.85 -10.07
C LYS A 340 23.68 46.10 -9.22
N GLU A 341 24.75 46.50 -8.57
CA GLU A 341 24.91 47.89 -8.12
C GLU A 341 24.91 48.74 -9.39
N GLU A 342 23.78 49.39 -9.66
CA GLU A 342 23.74 50.52 -10.57
C GLU A 342 24.35 51.72 -9.82
N MET A 343 25.56 52.08 -10.26
CA MET A 343 26.26 53.37 -10.20
C MET A 343 26.17 54.22 -8.93
#